data_AF-A0A1X4ICA5-F1
#
_entry.id   AF-A0A1X4ICA5-F1
#
_cell.length_a   1.000
_cell.length_b   1.000
_cell.length_c   1.000
_cell.angle_alpha   90.00
_cell.angle_beta   90.00
_cell.angle_gamma   90.00
#
_symmetry.space_group_name_H-M   'P 1'
#
loop_
_entity.id
_entity.type
_entity.pdbx_description
1 polymer ?
#
loop_
_entity_poly.entity_id
_entity_poly.type
_entity_poly.pdbx_seq_one_letter_code
_entity_poly.pdbx_strand_id
1 'polypeptide(L)'
;MNGGKADTAGPLLLGVRHHGPGSARAVRAVLEEARPDVVLIEGPPEADALLPLAAEEDMRPPVALLAHAVDEPGRSAFWPLAAFSPEWVALRWALEHKVPVRFIDLPAAHTLAREDDEDPGPGAGDDVRIDPLGALAEAAGYDDAERWWEDVVEHRGVGEGDAMASFTALEEAMTALREEYGSGGHRRDLVREAHMRLRIRAALRESEDGVAVVCGAWHVPALRHKAAVAADRALLKGLPKVKTDMTWVPWTHRRLSRTSGYGAGIDSPGWYGHLFDAPDRPVERWLTKVAGLLRAEDRIVSSAHVIEAVRLAETLAALRGRPLPGLGETTDAVRAVMCEGSDVPLALVRDRLVVGDVLGEVPAAAPAVPLQRDLTRIQRRLRLKPEAGERELELDLRKETDAERGRLLHRLRLLGIGWGEPAAARGGTGTFRETWRLRWEPELSVRVAEAGIWGTTVLAAATAKAEADAVGARGLAEVTGLAEHCLLAALPEALPTVMRILTDRAALDTDVGHLAQALPALVRSLRYGDVRGTDTAALAEVAAGLAA
;
A
#
# COMPACT_ATOMS: atom_id res chain seq x y z
N MET A 1 27.70 4.06 52.78
CA MET A 1 27.75 3.27 51.53
C MET A 1 26.83 2.06 51.70
N ASN A 2 25.64 2.14 51.14
CA ASN A 2 24.80 1.00 50.80
C ASN A 2 23.96 1.49 49.62
N GLY A 3 24.51 1.32 48.42
CA GLY A 3 23.85 1.68 47.18
C GLY A 3 22.64 0.78 47.02
N GLY A 4 21.45 1.35 47.20
CA GLY A 4 20.23 0.77 46.69
C GLY A 4 20.40 0.63 45.18
N LYS A 5 20.43 -0.60 44.68
CA LYS A 5 20.23 -0.87 43.27
C LYS A 5 18.91 -0.19 42.88
N ALA A 6 18.99 0.80 42.01
CA ALA A 6 17.82 1.33 41.34
C ALA A 6 17.05 0.12 40.76
N ASP A 7 15.77 0.06 41.08
CA ASP A 7 14.85 -0.90 40.49
C ASP A 7 14.99 -0.76 38.97
N THR A 8 15.54 -1.76 38.30
CA THR A 8 15.76 -1.72 36.85
C THR A 8 14.39 -1.74 36.20
N ALA A 9 13.83 -0.56 35.93
CA ALA A 9 12.57 -0.38 35.25
C ALA A 9 12.62 -1.21 33.96
N GLY A 10 11.57 -2.03 33.74
CA GLY A 10 11.45 -2.83 32.53
C GLY A 10 11.41 -1.95 31.27
N PRO A 11 11.35 -2.57 30.07
CA PRO A 11 11.26 -1.80 28.84
C PRO A 11 10.00 -0.91 28.88
N LEU A 12 10.11 0.27 28.31
CA LEU A 12 8.99 1.15 28.09
C LEU A 12 8.16 0.59 26.92
N LEU A 13 6.94 0.13 27.19
CA LEU A 13 6.06 -0.48 26.19
C LEU A 13 5.01 0.53 25.73
N LEU A 14 5.08 0.91 24.45
CA LEU A 14 4.17 1.84 23.80
C LEU A 14 3.26 1.04 22.87
N GLY A 15 2.15 0.58 23.44
CA GLY A 15 1.08 -0.10 22.72
C GLY A 15 0.34 0.85 21.82
N VAL A 16 0.33 0.61 20.51
CA VAL A 16 -0.25 1.52 19.53
C VAL A 16 -1.25 0.82 18.62
N ARG A 17 -1.99 1.65 17.89
CA ARG A 17 -2.58 1.28 16.61
C ARG A 17 -1.72 1.85 15.49
N HIS A 18 -1.41 1.03 14.48
CA HIS A 18 -0.38 1.29 13.46
C HIS A 18 -0.57 2.54 12.59
N HIS A 19 -1.73 3.20 12.63
CA HIS A 19 -2.01 4.42 11.85
C HIS A 19 -2.90 5.43 12.61
N GLY A 20 -2.58 5.70 13.88
CA GLY A 20 -3.28 6.69 14.71
C GLY A 20 -2.50 8.00 14.90
N PRO A 21 -2.99 9.18 14.45
CA PRO A 21 -2.25 10.44 14.54
C PRO A 21 -1.95 10.92 15.97
N GLY A 22 -2.91 10.81 16.88
CA GLY A 22 -2.80 11.03 18.32
C GLY A 22 -1.85 10.03 18.98
N SER A 23 -1.94 8.74 18.62
CA SER A 23 -0.97 7.72 19.05
C SER A 23 0.46 8.09 18.61
N ALA A 24 0.62 8.57 17.37
CA ALA A 24 1.91 8.95 16.83
C ALA A 24 2.50 10.17 17.55
N ARG A 25 1.66 11.16 17.87
CA ARG A 25 2.06 12.30 18.70
C ARG A 25 2.44 11.88 20.12
N ALA A 26 1.67 10.98 20.74
CA ALA A 26 1.96 10.46 22.08
C ALA A 26 3.29 9.70 22.11
N VAL A 27 3.56 8.84 21.11
CA VAL A 27 4.85 8.16 20.97
C VAL A 27 6.00 9.16 20.89
N ARG A 28 5.89 10.20 20.04
CA ARG A 28 6.94 11.24 20.00
C ARG A 28 7.11 11.91 21.36
N ALA A 29 6.03 12.36 22.00
CA ALA A 29 6.10 13.04 23.29
C ALA A 29 6.80 12.20 24.36
N VAL A 30 6.44 10.92 24.44
CA VAL A 30 7.08 9.97 25.35
C VAL A 30 8.57 9.79 25.05
N LEU A 31 8.95 9.65 23.78
CA LEU A 31 10.36 9.47 23.42
C LEU A 31 11.20 10.72 23.73
N GLU A 32 10.65 11.92 23.53
CA GLU A 32 11.30 13.19 23.89
C GLU A 32 11.56 13.30 25.41
N GLU A 33 10.63 12.80 26.23
CA GLU A 33 10.72 12.81 27.69
C GLU A 33 11.65 11.69 28.22
N ALA A 34 11.43 10.45 27.77
CA ALA A 34 12.13 9.28 28.30
C ALA A 34 13.57 9.14 27.77
N ARG A 35 13.84 9.58 26.54
CA ARG A 35 15.15 9.51 25.86
C ARG A 35 15.85 8.14 26.01
N PRO A 36 15.23 7.05 25.54
CA PRO A 36 15.81 5.71 25.67
C PRO A 36 17.10 5.55 24.85
N ASP A 37 17.95 4.62 25.26
CA ASP A 37 19.17 4.24 24.53
C ASP A 37 18.87 3.49 23.23
N VAL A 38 17.74 2.81 23.17
CA VAL A 38 17.34 1.98 22.03
C VAL A 38 15.84 2.07 21.83
N VAL A 39 15.42 2.23 20.56
CA VAL A 39 14.03 2.14 20.14
C VAL A 39 13.82 0.83 19.36
N LEU A 40 12.85 0.03 19.79
CA LEU A 40 12.47 -1.21 19.15
C LEU A 40 11.08 -1.05 18.53
N ILE A 41 10.92 -1.46 17.27
CA ILE A 41 9.68 -1.27 16.52
C ILE A 41 9.16 -2.62 16.05
N GLU A 42 7.85 -2.83 16.10
CA GLU A 42 7.21 -3.97 15.46
C GLU A 42 7.38 -3.92 13.94
N GLY A 43 8.17 -4.84 13.43
CA GLY A 43 8.43 -5.03 12.00
C GLY A 43 9.47 -6.15 11.80
N PRO A 44 9.72 -6.55 10.56
CA PRO A 44 10.64 -7.65 10.26
C PRO A 44 12.11 -7.20 10.38
N PRO A 45 12.96 -7.92 11.14
CA PRO A 45 14.38 -7.56 11.35
C PRO A 45 15.22 -7.55 10.07
N GLU A 46 14.81 -8.24 9.00
CA GLU A 46 15.49 -8.17 7.70
C GLU A 46 15.49 -6.73 7.11
N ALA A 47 14.56 -5.88 7.53
CA ALA A 47 14.48 -4.48 7.11
C ALA A 47 15.40 -3.53 7.92
N ASP A 48 16.13 -4.00 8.93
CA ASP A 48 17.03 -3.16 9.75
C ASP A 48 18.05 -2.39 8.88
N ALA A 49 18.55 -3.03 7.82
CA ALA A 49 19.50 -2.41 6.87
C ALA A 49 18.89 -1.27 6.04
N LEU A 50 17.56 -1.20 5.95
CA LEU A 50 16.82 -0.20 5.18
C LEU A 50 16.40 1.01 6.04
N LEU A 51 16.50 0.91 7.36
CA LEU A 51 16.10 1.98 8.30
C LEU A 51 16.76 3.34 8.00
N PRO A 52 18.06 3.44 7.64
CA PRO A 52 18.68 4.73 7.36
C PRO A 52 18.02 5.51 6.21
N LEU A 53 17.41 4.81 5.23
CA LEU A 53 16.70 5.46 4.11
C LEU A 53 15.49 6.25 4.59
N ALA A 54 14.92 5.92 5.75
CA ALA A 54 13.81 6.67 6.32
C ALA A 54 14.19 8.09 6.72
N ALA A 55 15.49 8.42 6.84
CA ALA A 55 15.98 9.76 7.12
C ALA A 55 16.05 10.67 5.87
N GLU A 56 16.06 10.11 4.66
CA GLU A 56 16.23 10.89 3.43
C GLU A 56 15.02 11.78 3.10
N GLU A 57 15.26 12.94 2.47
CA GLU A 57 14.22 13.92 2.15
C GLU A 57 13.20 13.41 1.11
N ASP A 58 13.66 12.58 0.19
CA ASP A 58 12.85 11.95 -0.85
C ASP A 58 12.03 10.75 -0.32
N MET A 59 12.22 10.35 0.95
CA MET A 59 11.40 9.33 1.59
C MET A 59 10.14 9.96 2.19
N ARG A 60 9.04 9.88 1.46
CA ARG A 60 7.76 10.52 1.81
C ARG A 60 6.66 9.47 1.93
N PRO A 61 6.15 9.17 3.13
CA PRO A 61 5.05 8.24 3.30
C PRO A 61 3.75 8.76 2.62
N PRO A 62 2.81 7.86 2.26
CA PRO A 62 2.76 6.45 2.64
C PRO A 62 3.74 5.56 1.85
N VAL A 63 4.53 4.77 2.58
CA VAL A 63 5.49 3.80 2.02
C VAL A 63 5.26 2.44 2.66
N ALA A 64 5.75 1.37 2.05
CA ALA A 64 5.70 0.05 2.65
C ALA A 64 7.06 -0.64 2.55
N LEU A 65 7.39 -1.43 3.57
CA LEU A 65 8.39 -2.48 3.41
C LEU A 65 7.75 -3.59 2.60
N LEU A 66 8.35 -3.92 1.46
CA LEU A 66 8.02 -5.08 0.64
C LEU A 66 9.03 -6.18 0.95
N ALA A 67 8.57 -7.31 1.48
CA ALA A 67 9.33 -8.56 1.47
C ALA A 67 8.83 -9.46 0.36
N HIS A 68 9.73 -10.17 -0.32
CA HIS A 68 9.37 -11.24 -1.22
C HIS A 68 10.33 -12.43 -1.09
N ALA A 69 9.85 -13.63 -1.43
CA ALA A 69 10.72 -14.79 -1.58
C ALA A 69 11.65 -14.55 -2.78
N VAL A 70 12.94 -14.89 -2.62
CA VAL A 70 13.95 -14.65 -3.68
C VAL A 70 13.67 -15.51 -4.91
N ASP A 71 13.23 -16.75 -4.71
CA ASP A 71 13.00 -17.70 -5.80
C ASP A 71 11.58 -17.59 -6.39
N GLU A 72 10.64 -16.97 -5.66
CA GLU A 72 9.24 -16.78 -6.06
C GLU A 72 8.74 -15.37 -5.69
N PRO A 73 9.09 -14.32 -6.45
CA PRO A 73 8.80 -12.92 -6.07
C PRO A 73 7.31 -12.60 -5.86
N GLY A 74 6.40 -13.36 -6.48
CA GLY A 74 4.95 -13.21 -6.26
C GLY A 74 4.52 -13.52 -4.83
N ARG A 75 5.27 -14.38 -4.13
CA ARG A 75 5.10 -14.66 -2.71
C ARG A 75 5.70 -13.52 -1.89
N SER A 76 4.86 -12.54 -1.57
CA SER A 76 5.28 -11.27 -0.98
C SER A 76 4.37 -10.81 0.16
N ALA A 77 4.90 -9.94 1.00
CA ALA A 77 4.20 -9.33 2.13
C ALA A 77 4.57 -7.86 2.26
N PHE A 78 3.64 -7.06 2.79
CA PHE A 78 3.79 -5.62 2.92
C PHE A 78 3.57 -5.19 4.37
N TRP A 79 4.41 -4.26 4.83
CA TRP A 79 4.23 -3.53 6.10
C TRP A 79 4.11 -2.05 5.77
N PRO A 80 2.87 -1.55 5.56
CA PRO A 80 2.65 -0.17 5.18
C PRO A 80 2.83 0.77 6.38
N LEU A 81 3.34 1.97 6.11
CA LEU A 81 3.59 3.03 7.08
C LEU A 81 3.16 4.37 6.48
N ALA A 82 2.45 5.16 7.29
CA ALA A 82 2.03 6.51 6.96
C ALA A 82 2.81 7.55 7.78
N ALA A 83 2.73 8.84 7.42
CA ALA A 83 3.34 9.91 8.22
C ALA A 83 2.85 9.90 9.68
N PHE A 84 1.59 9.49 9.85
CA PHE A 84 0.87 9.40 11.11
C PHE A 84 0.87 7.97 11.70
N SER A 85 1.75 7.08 11.22
CA SER A 85 2.05 5.82 11.89
C SER A 85 2.95 6.07 13.11
N PRO A 86 2.59 5.59 14.31
CA PRO A 86 3.45 5.72 15.48
C PRO A 86 4.83 5.08 15.31
N GLU A 87 4.91 3.97 14.57
CA GLU A 87 6.14 3.30 14.18
C GLU A 87 7.02 4.18 13.29
N TRP A 88 6.41 4.85 12.30
CA TRP A 88 7.11 5.79 11.43
C TRP A 88 7.67 6.97 12.23
N VAL A 89 6.88 7.51 13.16
CA VAL A 89 7.30 8.61 14.03
C VAL A 89 8.43 8.18 14.96
N ALA A 90 8.36 6.98 15.55
CA ALA A 90 9.42 6.43 16.39
C ALA A 90 10.72 6.23 15.61
N LEU A 91 10.62 5.69 14.39
CA LEU A 91 11.76 5.52 13.48
C LEU A 91 12.41 6.87 13.17
N ARG A 92 11.62 7.85 12.73
CA ARG A 92 12.11 9.20 12.40
C ARG A 92 12.75 9.87 13.61
N TRP A 93 12.12 9.79 14.78
CA TRP A 93 12.66 10.33 16.03
C TRP A 93 14.01 9.71 16.37
N ALA A 94 14.12 8.38 16.31
CA ALA A 94 15.35 7.67 16.64
C ALA A 94 16.51 8.07 15.69
N LEU A 95 16.23 8.15 14.39
CA LEU A 95 17.23 8.58 13.40
C LEU A 95 17.65 10.05 13.58
N GLU A 96 16.69 10.94 13.87
CA GLU A 96 16.95 12.36 14.15
C GLU A 96 17.85 12.54 15.40
N HIS A 97 17.65 11.73 16.43
CA HIS A 97 18.41 11.75 17.69
C HIS A 97 19.63 10.83 17.70
N LYS A 98 19.90 10.10 16.61
CA LYS A 98 20.97 9.09 16.49
C LYS A 98 20.88 7.99 17.55
N VAL A 99 19.67 7.68 17.98
CA VAL A 99 19.35 6.55 18.87
C VAL A 99 19.25 5.28 18.02
N PRO A 100 19.94 4.18 18.37
CA PRO A 100 19.78 2.89 17.72
C PRO A 100 18.31 2.46 17.63
N VAL A 101 17.87 2.15 16.41
CA VAL A 101 16.53 1.65 16.11
C VAL A 101 16.61 0.27 15.45
N ARG A 102 15.76 -0.67 15.86
CA ARG A 102 15.71 -2.04 15.32
C ARG A 102 14.28 -2.56 15.24
N PHE A 103 14.01 -3.38 14.24
CA PHE A 103 12.80 -4.16 14.15
C PHE A 103 12.87 -5.44 15.00
N ILE A 104 11.75 -5.82 15.61
CA ILE A 104 11.71 -6.91 16.60
C ILE A 104 10.63 -7.97 16.40
N ASP A 105 9.83 -7.89 15.33
CA ASP A 105 8.81 -8.91 15.03
C ASP A 105 9.45 -10.18 14.45
N LEU A 106 8.63 -11.20 14.25
CA LEU A 106 9.02 -12.45 13.59
C LEU A 106 9.61 -12.15 12.19
N PRO A 107 10.79 -12.70 11.87
CA PRO A 107 11.41 -12.57 10.55
C PRO A 107 10.45 -12.83 9.39
N ALA A 108 10.54 -11.98 8.36
CA ALA A 108 9.76 -12.13 7.12
C ALA A 108 10.01 -13.50 6.47
N ALA A 109 11.21 -14.06 6.62
CA ALA A 109 11.55 -15.41 6.18
C ALA A 109 10.62 -16.50 6.71
N HIS A 110 10.11 -16.37 7.94
CA HIS A 110 9.16 -17.32 8.52
C HIS A 110 7.72 -17.02 8.12
N THR A 111 7.37 -15.74 8.01
CA THR A 111 6.06 -15.31 7.52
C THR A 111 5.83 -15.77 6.08
N LEU A 112 6.82 -15.56 5.22
CA LEU A 112 6.73 -15.94 3.82
C LEU A 112 6.79 -17.46 3.67
N ALA A 113 7.65 -18.20 4.38
CA ALA A 113 7.85 -19.64 4.18
C ALA A 113 6.67 -20.58 4.49
N ARG A 114 5.62 -20.08 5.12
CA ARG A 114 4.39 -20.86 5.29
C ARG A 114 3.68 -20.86 3.94
N GLU A 115 3.40 -22.05 3.40
CA GLU A 115 2.41 -22.19 2.33
C GLU A 115 1.06 -21.72 2.91
N ASP A 116 0.24 -21.09 2.09
CA ASP A 116 -1.05 -20.51 2.48
C ASP A 116 -1.95 -21.55 3.18
N ASP A 117 -1.82 -21.69 4.49
CA ASP A 117 -2.97 -21.95 5.36
C ASP A 117 -3.77 -20.65 5.39
N GLU A 118 -4.52 -20.45 4.30
CA GLU A 118 -5.67 -19.57 4.16
C GLU A 118 -5.39 -18.06 4.23
N ASP A 119 -5.41 -17.43 3.05
CA ASP A 119 -6.28 -16.27 2.86
C ASP A 119 -7.62 -16.62 3.52
N PRO A 120 -8.07 -15.92 4.59
CA PRO A 120 -9.36 -16.22 5.20
C PRO A 120 -10.42 -15.77 4.19
N GLY A 121 -10.70 -16.62 3.21
CA GLY A 121 -11.99 -16.65 2.56
C GLY A 121 -13.04 -16.75 3.67
N PRO A 122 -14.19 -16.05 3.54
CA PRO A 122 -15.22 -16.06 4.56
C PRO A 122 -15.81 -17.47 4.66
N GLY A 123 -15.26 -18.33 5.52
CA GLY A 123 -15.85 -19.64 5.80
C GLY A 123 -14.95 -20.84 6.10
N ALA A 124 -13.74 -20.68 6.66
CA ALA A 124 -12.96 -21.83 7.14
C ALA A 124 -12.60 -21.74 8.65
N GLY A 125 -13.28 -22.58 9.45
CA GLY A 125 -12.78 -23.13 10.73
C GLY A 125 -12.79 -22.27 12.01
N ASP A 126 -13.96 -22.18 12.66
CA ASP A 126 -14.24 -22.10 14.12
C ASP A 126 -13.08 -21.93 15.16
N ASP A 127 -12.32 -20.84 15.07
CA ASP A 127 -11.82 -20.10 16.25
C ASP A 127 -12.19 -18.65 15.97
N VAL A 128 -13.18 -18.10 16.68
CA VAL A 128 -13.61 -16.69 16.53
C VAL A 128 -12.41 -15.81 16.90
N ARG A 129 -11.70 -15.30 15.88
CA ARG A 129 -10.67 -14.27 16.07
C ARG A 129 -11.39 -13.04 16.60
N ILE A 130 -11.04 -12.63 17.80
CA ILE A 130 -11.62 -11.41 18.36
C ILE A 130 -11.04 -10.21 17.61
N ASP A 131 -11.84 -9.18 17.38
CA ASP A 131 -11.33 -7.84 17.11
C ASP A 131 -11.21 -7.13 18.48
N PRO A 132 -9.99 -6.93 19.01
CA PRO A 132 -9.82 -6.30 20.31
C PRO A 132 -10.40 -4.89 20.38
N LEU A 133 -10.33 -4.13 19.28
CA LEU A 133 -10.87 -2.77 19.25
C LEU A 133 -12.41 -2.80 19.19
N GLY A 134 -12.96 -3.70 18.38
CA GLY A 134 -14.40 -3.96 18.32
C GLY A 134 -14.99 -4.36 19.67
N ALA A 135 -14.33 -5.29 20.39
CA ALA A 135 -14.79 -5.74 21.70
C ALA A 135 -14.77 -4.61 22.75
N LEU A 136 -13.74 -3.77 22.75
CA LEU A 136 -13.66 -2.61 23.65
C LEU A 136 -14.71 -1.55 23.31
N ALA A 137 -14.94 -1.33 22.01
CA ALA A 137 -15.97 -0.40 21.54
C ALA A 137 -17.37 -0.86 21.96
N GLU A 138 -17.70 -2.14 21.74
CA GLU A 138 -18.98 -2.72 22.16
C GLU A 138 -19.18 -2.62 23.68
N ALA A 139 -18.14 -2.97 24.46
CA ALA A 139 -18.18 -2.85 25.92
C ALA A 139 -18.37 -1.39 26.41
N ALA A 140 -17.87 -0.42 25.63
CA ALA A 140 -18.05 1.01 25.88
C ALA A 140 -19.38 1.57 25.33
N GLY A 141 -20.21 0.73 24.67
CA GLY A 141 -21.49 1.13 24.09
C GLY A 141 -21.40 1.81 22.73
N TYR A 142 -20.26 1.68 22.03
CA TYR A 142 -20.06 2.16 20.66
C TYR A 142 -20.47 1.10 19.65
N ASP A 143 -21.05 1.54 18.53
CA ASP A 143 -21.40 0.71 17.38
C ASP A 143 -20.23 0.52 16.39
N ASP A 144 -19.15 1.27 16.59
CA ASP A 144 -18.04 1.40 15.64
C ASP A 144 -16.71 1.60 16.40
N ALA A 145 -15.75 0.71 16.11
CA ALA A 145 -14.45 0.68 16.79
C ALA A 145 -13.56 1.89 16.46
N GLU A 146 -13.67 2.41 15.24
CA GLU A 146 -12.95 3.61 14.79
C GLU A 146 -13.40 4.84 15.59
N ARG A 147 -14.72 5.04 15.75
CA ARG A 147 -15.28 6.12 16.55
C ARG A 147 -14.86 6.04 18.01
N TRP A 148 -14.93 4.84 18.60
CA TRP A 148 -14.46 4.63 19.96
C TRP A 148 -12.99 5.02 20.12
N TRP A 149 -12.14 4.56 19.18
CA TRP A 149 -10.72 4.88 19.17
C TRP A 149 -10.45 6.38 19.00
N GLU A 150 -11.17 7.04 18.08
CA GLU A 150 -11.10 8.48 17.89
C GLU A 150 -11.37 9.22 19.20
N ASP A 151 -12.48 8.91 19.88
CA ASP A 151 -12.91 9.62 21.10
C ASP A 151 -11.98 9.36 22.29
N VAL A 152 -11.53 8.12 22.47
CA VAL A 152 -10.79 7.70 23.66
C VAL A 152 -9.29 7.95 23.53
N VAL A 153 -8.72 7.83 22.33
CA VAL A 153 -7.27 7.89 22.11
C VAL A 153 -6.88 9.13 21.30
N GLU A 154 -7.52 9.36 20.15
CA GLU A 154 -7.04 10.35 19.17
C GLU A 154 -7.37 11.81 19.55
N HIS A 155 -8.50 12.03 20.22
CA HIS A 155 -8.95 13.35 20.69
C HIS A 155 -8.36 13.78 22.03
N ARG A 156 -7.54 12.94 22.69
CA ARG A 156 -6.76 13.37 23.87
C ARG A 156 -5.68 14.36 23.40
N GLY A 157 -5.90 15.64 23.68
CA GLY A 157 -5.00 16.71 23.28
C GLY A 157 -3.58 16.50 23.80
N VAL A 158 -2.58 16.79 22.97
CA VAL A 158 -1.17 16.85 23.39
C VAL A 158 -1.00 18.11 24.22
N GLY A 159 -0.91 17.98 25.54
CA GLY A 159 -0.62 19.11 26.43
C GLY A 159 -1.37 19.14 27.76
N GLU A 160 -2.40 18.30 27.95
CA GLU A 160 -3.12 18.19 29.23
C GLU A 160 -3.00 16.76 29.78
N GLY A 161 -1.84 16.44 30.37
CA GLY A 161 -1.66 15.20 31.13
C GLY A 161 -0.34 14.46 30.87
N ASP A 162 -0.20 13.33 31.57
CA ASP A 162 0.89 12.36 31.42
C ASP A 162 0.81 11.69 30.04
N ALA A 163 1.84 11.83 29.21
CA ALA A 163 1.91 11.23 27.87
C ALA A 163 1.82 9.69 27.92
N MET A 164 2.17 9.08 29.06
CA MET A 164 2.06 7.65 29.30
C MET A 164 0.64 7.17 29.57
N ALA A 165 -0.26 8.06 30.03
CA ALA A 165 -1.57 7.66 30.53
C ALA A 165 -2.42 6.90 29.49
N SER A 166 -2.33 7.28 28.22
CA SER A 166 -3.02 6.57 27.13
C SER A 166 -2.46 5.17 26.89
N PHE A 167 -1.15 4.99 26.99
CA PHE A 167 -0.51 3.67 26.85
C PHE A 167 -0.85 2.76 28.03
N THR A 168 -0.84 3.28 29.26
CA THR A 168 -1.25 2.55 30.46
C THR A 168 -2.70 2.10 30.38
N ALA A 169 -3.62 3.00 30.04
CA ALA A 169 -5.04 2.67 29.91
C ALA A 169 -5.30 1.62 28.82
N LEU A 170 -4.58 1.71 27.70
CA LEU A 170 -4.71 0.75 26.62
C LEU A 170 -4.10 -0.62 27.00
N GLU A 171 -2.99 -0.63 27.74
CA GLU A 171 -2.41 -1.85 28.28
C GLU A 171 -3.36 -2.56 29.24
N GLU A 172 -4.02 -1.83 30.14
CA GLU A 172 -5.03 -2.38 31.06
C GLU A 172 -6.20 -2.99 30.29
N ALA A 173 -6.72 -2.28 29.28
CA ALA A 173 -7.81 -2.76 28.42
C ALA A 173 -7.43 -4.04 27.66
N MET A 174 -6.24 -4.07 27.04
CA MET A 174 -5.75 -5.25 26.31
C MET A 174 -5.45 -6.42 27.24
N THR A 175 -5.02 -6.15 28.48
CA THR A 175 -4.82 -7.18 29.50
C THR A 175 -6.14 -7.83 29.88
N ALA A 176 -7.18 -7.04 30.15
CA ALA A 176 -8.52 -7.55 30.46
C ALA A 176 -9.08 -8.43 29.33
N LEU A 177 -8.94 -8.00 28.08
CA LEU A 177 -9.33 -8.82 26.93
C LEU A 177 -8.56 -10.14 26.85
N ARG A 178 -7.25 -10.13 27.12
CA ARG A 178 -6.45 -11.37 27.10
C ARG A 178 -6.78 -12.31 28.25
N GLU A 179 -7.22 -11.80 29.40
CA GLU A 179 -7.70 -12.63 30.50
C GLU A 179 -8.99 -13.36 30.14
N GLU A 180 -9.87 -12.71 29.37
CA GLU A 180 -11.15 -13.30 28.92
C GLU A 180 -10.97 -14.23 27.70
N TYR A 181 -10.22 -13.79 26.69
CA TYR A 181 -10.14 -14.43 25.37
C TYR A 181 -8.79 -15.13 25.09
N GLY A 182 -7.86 -15.14 26.05
CA GLY A 182 -6.54 -15.75 25.89
C GLY A 182 -5.71 -15.06 24.80
N SER A 183 -5.22 -15.82 23.82
CA SER A 183 -4.52 -15.25 22.65
C SER A 183 -5.46 -14.78 21.55
N GLY A 184 -6.78 -14.72 21.78
CA GLY A 184 -7.77 -14.23 20.81
C GLY A 184 -7.85 -15.06 19.53
N GLY A 185 -7.48 -16.35 19.58
CA GLY A 185 -7.38 -17.21 18.38
C GLY A 185 -6.11 -16.98 17.54
N HIS A 186 -5.24 -16.03 17.90
CA HIS A 186 -4.04 -15.69 17.15
C HIS A 186 -2.83 -16.56 17.54
N ARG A 187 -2.84 -17.86 17.19
CA ARG A 187 -1.69 -18.76 17.48
C ARG A 187 -0.37 -18.26 16.91
N ARG A 188 -0.41 -17.49 15.82
CA ARG A 188 0.76 -16.83 15.20
C ARG A 188 1.40 -15.81 16.15
N ASP A 189 0.61 -15.13 16.98
CA ASP A 189 1.12 -14.11 17.89
C ASP A 189 2.01 -14.69 18.98
N LEU A 190 1.76 -15.92 19.44
CA LEU A 190 2.64 -16.59 20.41
C LEU A 190 4.09 -16.71 19.91
N VAL A 191 4.24 -16.99 18.61
CA VAL A 191 5.56 -17.11 17.96
C VAL A 191 6.20 -15.74 17.76
N ARG A 192 5.42 -14.74 17.34
CA ARG A 192 5.86 -13.35 17.18
C ARG A 192 6.33 -12.76 18.52
N GLU A 193 5.51 -12.89 19.55
CA GLU A 193 5.79 -12.41 20.91
C GLU A 193 7.00 -13.10 21.53
N ALA A 194 7.19 -14.41 21.28
CA ALA A 194 8.40 -15.11 21.70
C ALA A 194 9.66 -14.51 21.06
N HIS A 195 9.60 -14.18 19.76
CA HIS A 195 10.69 -13.49 19.08
C HIS A 195 10.93 -12.10 19.67
N MET A 196 9.88 -11.27 19.78
CA MET A 196 9.94 -9.92 20.34
C MET A 196 10.55 -9.92 21.75
N ARG A 197 10.09 -10.79 22.65
CA ARG A 197 10.65 -10.91 24.01
C ARG A 197 12.14 -11.24 24.00
N LEU A 198 12.62 -12.07 23.07
CA LEU A 198 14.06 -12.37 22.97
C LEU A 198 14.87 -11.17 22.48
N ARG A 199 14.32 -10.38 21.54
CA ARG A 199 14.95 -9.14 21.04
C ARG A 199 14.99 -8.05 22.12
N ILE A 200 13.90 -7.87 22.85
CA ILE A 200 13.82 -6.94 23.99
C ILE A 200 14.86 -7.29 25.06
N ARG A 201 14.97 -8.57 25.46
CA ARG A 201 16.00 -9.02 26.42
C ARG A 201 17.43 -8.84 25.90
N ALA A 202 17.66 -8.83 24.59
CA ALA A 202 18.97 -8.53 24.02
C ALA A 202 19.27 -7.02 24.15
N ALA A 203 18.33 -6.16 23.75
CA ALA A 203 18.47 -4.71 23.86
C ALA A 203 18.67 -4.24 25.31
N LEU A 204 17.90 -4.78 26.26
CA LEU A 204 18.04 -4.44 27.68
C LEU A 204 19.42 -4.79 28.28
N ARG A 205 20.18 -5.71 27.66
CA ARG A 205 21.56 -6.01 28.07
C ARG A 205 22.58 -5.06 27.46
N GLU A 206 22.20 -4.34 26.42
CA GLU A 206 23.03 -3.40 25.67
C GLU A 206 22.79 -1.95 26.11
N SER A 207 21.71 -1.66 26.85
CA SER A 207 21.27 -0.32 27.28
C SER A 207 21.47 -0.06 28.77
N GLU A 208 21.80 1.17 29.15
CA GLU A 208 21.87 1.67 30.53
C GLU A 208 20.66 2.55 30.88
N ASP A 209 20.26 3.45 29.98
CA ASP A 209 19.17 4.44 30.14
C ASP A 209 17.81 3.93 29.60
N GLY A 210 17.71 2.61 29.34
CA GLY A 210 16.46 1.91 29.05
C GLY A 210 16.12 1.73 27.58
N VAL A 211 15.06 0.96 27.33
CA VAL A 211 14.61 0.54 25.99
C VAL A 211 13.16 0.93 25.80
N ALA A 212 12.82 1.60 24.70
CA ALA A 212 11.44 1.81 24.28
C ALA A 212 11.02 0.81 23.20
N VAL A 213 9.79 0.32 23.28
CA VAL A 213 9.19 -0.63 22.34
C VAL A 213 7.89 -0.04 21.81
N VAL A 214 7.78 0.10 20.50
CA VAL A 214 6.55 0.52 19.80
C VAL A 214 6.00 -0.69 19.06
N CYS A 215 4.82 -1.14 19.47
CA CYS A 215 4.17 -2.33 18.91
C CYS A 215 2.65 -2.22 19.02
N GLY A 216 1.93 -3.03 18.26
CA GLY A 216 0.49 -3.21 18.35
C GLY A 216 0.09 -3.48 19.80
N ALA A 217 -0.88 -2.71 20.29
CA ALA A 217 -1.28 -2.73 21.70
C ALA A 217 -1.67 -4.12 22.21
N TRP A 218 -2.18 -4.97 21.32
CA TRP A 218 -2.49 -6.37 21.60
C TRP A 218 -1.29 -7.15 22.15
N HIS A 219 -0.06 -6.85 21.71
CA HIS A 219 1.14 -7.57 22.12
C HIS A 219 1.65 -7.16 23.51
N VAL A 220 1.34 -5.95 23.98
CA VAL A 220 1.92 -5.36 25.20
C VAL A 220 1.81 -6.27 26.43
N PRO A 221 0.64 -6.84 26.78
CA PRO A 221 0.54 -7.70 27.96
C PRO A 221 1.44 -8.94 27.86
N ALA A 222 1.62 -9.48 26.65
CA ALA A 222 2.48 -10.63 26.39
C ALA A 222 3.97 -10.31 26.48
N LEU A 223 4.34 -9.07 26.16
CA LEU A 223 5.71 -8.57 26.26
C LEU A 223 6.08 -8.21 27.71
N ARG A 224 5.10 -7.80 28.52
CA ARG A 224 5.28 -7.57 29.96
C ARG A 224 5.37 -8.87 30.75
N HIS A 225 4.72 -9.93 30.29
CA HIS A 225 4.76 -11.25 30.93
C HIS A 225 6.19 -11.85 30.96
N LYS A 226 6.62 -12.29 32.14
CA LYS A 226 7.94 -12.93 32.33
C LYS A 226 7.92 -14.39 31.86
N ALA A 227 8.16 -14.60 30.58
CA ALA A 227 8.39 -15.94 30.02
C ALA A 227 9.84 -16.42 30.22
N ALA A 228 10.04 -17.74 30.33
CA ALA A 228 11.38 -18.34 30.33
C ALA A 228 12.00 -18.32 28.92
N VAL A 229 13.29 -17.98 28.82
CA VAL A 229 14.02 -17.93 27.54
C VAL A 229 13.98 -19.29 26.81
N ALA A 230 13.99 -20.40 27.54
CA ALA A 230 13.88 -21.74 26.96
C ALA A 230 12.51 -22.00 26.30
N ALA A 231 11.43 -21.48 26.88
CA ALA A 231 10.09 -21.60 26.33
C ALA A 231 9.94 -20.78 25.04
N ASP A 232 10.43 -19.53 25.03
CA ASP A 232 10.44 -18.70 23.81
C ASP A 232 11.24 -19.36 22.68
N ARG A 233 12.42 -19.91 22.99
CA ARG A 233 13.24 -20.62 22.01
C ARG A 233 12.59 -21.90 21.49
N ALA A 234 11.78 -22.59 22.30
CA ALA A 234 11.08 -23.78 21.87
C ALA A 234 10.02 -23.46 20.81
N LEU A 235 9.28 -22.35 20.97
CA LEU A 235 8.28 -21.89 20.00
C LEU A 235 8.88 -21.51 18.64
N LEU A 236 10.12 -21.01 18.63
CA LEU A 236 10.82 -20.62 17.40
C LEU A 236 11.54 -21.79 16.70
N LYS A 237 11.68 -22.93 17.38
CA LYS A 237 12.45 -24.06 16.87
C LYS A 237 11.66 -24.79 15.78
N GLY A 238 12.31 -25.01 14.63
CA GLY A 238 11.74 -25.80 13.54
C GLY A 238 10.74 -25.06 12.65
N LEU A 239 10.62 -23.73 12.79
CA LEU A 239 9.79 -22.93 11.89
C LEU A 239 10.33 -23.02 10.44
N PRO A 240 9.43 -23.15 9.44
CA PRO A 240 9.83 -23.11 8.04
C PRO A 240 10.47 -21.75 7.71
N LYS A 241 11.43 -21.73 6.80
CA LYS A 241 12.11 -20.51 6.37
C LYS A 241 12.35 -20.54 4.86
N VAL A 242 12.24 -19.38 4.24
CA VAL A 242 12.53 -19.14 2.82
C VAL A 242 13.53 -18.00 2.75
N LYS A 243 14.35 -17.97 1.71
CA LYS A 243 15.25 -16.84 1.48
C LYS A 243 14.41 -15.65 1.04
N THR A 244 14.53 -14.53 1.74
CA THR A 244 13.77 -13.31 1.47
C THR A 244 14.69 -12.15 1.15
N ASP A 245 14.18 -11.24 0.34
CA ASP A 245 14.76 -9.92 0.13
C ASP A 245 13.73 -8.85 0.50
N MET A 246 14.20 -7.66 0.88
CA MET A 246 13.33 -6.56 1.31
C MET A 246 13.73 -5.22 0.71
N THR A 247 12.73 -4.38 0.43
CA THR A 247 12.94 -3.00 0.03
C THR A 247 11.78 -2.08 0.42
N TRP A 248 11.99 -0.77 0.32
CA TRP A 248 10.94 0.24 0.39
C TRP A 248 10.24 0.39 -0.95
N VAL A 249 8.91 0.41 -0.95
CA VAL A 249 8.09 0.75 -2.12
C VAL A 249 7.11 1.87 -1.78
N PRO A 250 6.78 2.74 -2.76
CA PRO A 250 5.66 3.67 -2.63
C PRO A 250 4.37 2.93 -2.29
N TRP A 251 3.61 3.47 -1.35
CA TRP A 251 2.29 2.98 -0.99
C TRP A 251 1.23 4.04 -1.27
N THR A 252 -0.06 3.70 -1.12
CA THR A 252 -1.15 4.65 -1.35
C THR A 252 -2.11 4.68 -0.18
N HIS A 253 -2.77 5.82 0.03
CA HIS A 253 -3.87 5.90 0.99
C HIS A 253 -4.95 4.85 0.73
N ARG A 254 -5.38 4.67 -0.53
CA ARG A 254 -6.36 3.62 -0.90
C ARG A 254 -5.95 2.19 -0.53
N ARG A 255 -4.65 1.93 -0.36
CA ARG A 255 -4.14 0.63 0.07
C ARG A 255 -3.89 0.56 1.58
N LEU A 256 -3.76 1.70 2.27
CA LEU A 256 -3.89 1.77 3.72
C LEU A 256 -5.31 1.41 4.18
N SER A 257 -6.32 1.71 3.36
CA SER A 257 -7.72 1.34 3.65
C SER A 257 -8.11 -0.09 3.35
N ARG A 258 -7.15 -0.93 2.97
CA ARG A 258 -7.37 -2.38 2.86
C ARG A 258 -6.64 -3.05 4.00
N THR A 259 -7.25 -4.07 4.58
CA THR A 259 -6.58 -5.00 5.50
C THR A 259 -5.49 -5.71 4.72
N SER A 260 -4.25 -5.21 4.78
CA SER A 260 -3.08 -5.90 4.24
C SER A 260 -2.68 -7.06 5.18
N GLY A 261 -1.75 -7.92 4.77
CA GLY A 261 -1.22 -9.00 5.61
C GLY A 261 -0.61 -8.56 6.96
N TYR A 262 -0.50 -7.24 7.19
CA TYR A 262 -0.15 -6.58 8.45
C TYR A 262 -1.35 -6.41 9.42
N GLY A 263 -2.58 -6.71 9.00
CA GLY A 263 -3.78 -6.72 9.86
C GLY A 263 -4.30 -5.36 10.32
N ALA A 264 -3.70 -4.26 9.87
CA ALA A 264 -3.92 -2.93 10.44
C ALA A 264 -4.36 -1.89 9.40
N GLY A 265 -5.40 -2.18 8.63
CA GLY A 265 -6.00 -1.18 7.74
C GLY A 265 -6.64 -0.02 8.51
N ILE A 266 -6.81 1.12 7.84
CA ILE A 266 -7.61 2.25 8.33
C ILE A 266 -8.59 2.71 7.28
N ASP A 267 -9.87 2.87 7.62
CA ASP A 267 -10.89 3.17 6.60
C ASP A 267 -10.75 4.58 6.00
N SER A 268 -10.18 5.52 6.74
CA SER A 268 -10.16 6.94 6.43
C SER A 268 -8.76 7.59 6.47
N PRO A 269 -7.79 7.09 5.68
CA PRO A 269 -6.39 7.55 5.73
C PRO A 269 -6.20 9.02 5.41
N GLY A 270 -7.00 9.61 4.53
CA GLY A 270 -6.94 11.03 4.24
C GLY A 270 -7.49 11.92 5.36
N TRP A 271 -8.46 11.42 6.15
CA TRP A 271 -8.92 12.08 7.38
C TRP A 271 -7.84 12.02 8.47
N TYR A 272 -7.27 10.85 8.75
CA TYR A 272 -6.21 10.71 9.75
C TYR A 272 -4.93 11.47 9.39
N GLY A 273 -4.55 11.48 8.11
CA GLY A 273 -3.47 12.33 7.62
C GLY A 273 -3.76 13.81 7.86
N HIS A 274 -5.00 14.26 7.62
CA HIS A 274 -5.41 15.63 7.94
C HIS A 274 -5.33 15.95 9.44
N LEU A 275 -5.80 15.05 10.31
CA LEU A 275 -5.72 15.22 11.77
C LEU A 275 -4.26 15.26 12.27
N PHE A 276 -3.34 14.62 11.56
CA PHE A 276 -1.92 14.68 11.87
C PHE A 276 -1.30 16.02 11.45
N ASP A 277 -1.55 16.44 10.21
CA ASP A 277 -0.94 17.63 9.61
C ASP A 277 -1.54 18.94 10.14
N ALA A 278 -2.79 18.92 10.60
CA ALA A 278 -3.52 20.08 11.10
C ALA A 278 -3.85 19.93 12.60
N PRO A 279 -2.85 20.07 13.50
CA PRO A 279 -3.07 19.96 14.94
C PRO A 279 -3.94 21.10 15.50
N ASP A 280 -3.97 22.26 14.84
CA ASP A 280 -4.82 23.39 15.20
C ASP A 280 -6.06 23.49 14.29
N ARG A 281 -7.23 23.61 14.90
CA ARG A 281 -8.53 23.76 14.22
C ARG A 281 -8.77 22.68 13.14
N PRO A 282 -8.72 21.38 13.50
CA PRO A 282 -8.81 20.30 12.54
C PRO A 282 -10.13 20.32 11.78
N VAL A 283 -11.26 20.62 12.43
CA VAL A 283 -12.58 20.62 11.81
C VAL A 283 -12.73 21.74 10.78
N GLU A 284 -12.32 22.96 11.12
CA GLU A 284 -12.45 24.13 10.24
C GLU A 284 -11.55 24.01 9.01
N ARG A 285 -10.32 23.51 9.20
CA ARG A 285 -9.40 23.26 8.08
C ARG A 285 -9.90 22.12 7.19
N TRP A 286 -10.48 21.07 7.76
CA TRP A 286 -11.07 19.98 7.00
C TRP A 286 -12.22 20.46 6.13
N LEU A 287 -13.19 21.17 6.71
CA LEU A 287 -14.35 21.67 5.98
C LEU A 287 -13.97 22.72 4.93
N THR A 288 -12.90 23.49 5.18
CA THR A 288 -12.31 24.37 4.16
C THR A 288 -11.71 23.57 2.99
N LYS A 289 -11.01 22.47 3.26
CA LYS A 289 -10.46 21.56 2.24
C LYS A 289 -11.57 20.93 1.40
N VAL A 290 -12.65 20.48 2.04
CA VAL A 290 -13.85 19.96 1.36
C VAL A 290 -14.48 21.02 0.45
N ALA A 291 -14.68 22.24 0.95
CA ALA A 291 -15.21 23.33 0.13
C ALA A 291 -14.30 23.65 -1.07
N GLY A 292 -12.98 23.56 -0.91
CA GLY A 292 -12.00 23.70 -1.99
C GLY A 292 -12.17 22.65 -3.09
N LEU A 293 -12.32 21.37 -2.70
CA LEU A 293 -12.57 20.28 -3.64
C LEU A 293 -13.90 20.50 -4.41
N LEU A 294 -14.98 20.81 -3.69
CA LEU A 294 -16.29 20.99 -4.33
C LEU A 294 -16.28 22.18 -5.31
N ARG A 295 -15.58 23.27 -4.99
CA ARG A 295 -15.40 24.41 -5.92
C ARG A 295 -14.60 24.05 -7.16
N ALA A 296 -13.58 23.18 -7.03
CA ALA A 296 -12.79 22.72 -8.17
C ALA A 296 -13.63 21.88 -9.16
N GLU A 297 -14.73 21.31 -8.67
CA GLU A 297 -15.74 20.59 -9.46
C GLU A 297 -16.99 21.46 -9.76
N ASP A 298 -16.77 22.77 -9.87
CA ASP A 298 -17.77 23.79 -10.24
C ASP A 298 -19.01 23.85 -9.32
N ARG A 299 -18.92 23.39 -8.07
CA ARG A 299 -19.98 23.56 -7.06
C ARG A 299 -19.89 24.92 -6.38
N ILE A 300 -21.05 25.53 -6.14
CA ILE A 300 -21.15 26.85 -5.50
C ILE A 300 -21.13 26.69 -3.97
N VAL A 301 -19.94 26.56 -3.39
CA VAL A 301 -19.76 26.50 -1.93
C VAL A 301 -19.12 27.79 -1.44
N SER A 302 -19.83 28.61 -0.66
CA SER A 302 -19.30 29.87 -0.10
C SER A 302 -18.67 29.67 1.30
N SER A 303 -17.97 30.68 1.82
CA SER A 303 -17.44 30.64 3.21
C SER A 303 -18.55 30.54 4.26
N ALA A 304 -19.77 31.03 3.97
CA ALA A 304 -20.92 30.87 4.86
C ALA A 304 -21.30 29.40 5.04
N HIS A 305 -21.17 28.58 3.97
CA HIS A 305 -21.40 27.14 4.06
C HIS A 305 -20.35 26.46 4.94
N VAL A 306 -19.09 26.91 4.91
CA VAL A 306 -18.05 26.37 5.78
C VAL A 306 -18.34 26.68 7.25
N ILE A 307 -18.68 27.93 7.56
CA ILE A 307 -19.05 28.35 8.93
C ILE A 307 -20.24 27.54 9.45
N GLU A 308 -21.29 27.40 8.63
CA GLU A 308 -22.48 26.63 8.99
C GLU A 308 -22.19 25.13 9.15
N ALA A 309 -21.34 24.55 8.30
CA ALA A 309 -20.94 23.16 8.43
C ALA A 309 -20.11 22.90 9.70
N VAL A 310 -19.24 23.83 10.10
CA VAL A 310 -18.50 23.73 11.38
C VAL A 310 -19.49 23.73 12.54
N ARG A 311 -20.39 24.72 12.59
CA ARG A 311 -21.43 24.85 13.62
C ARG A 311 -22.31 23.59 13.70
N LEU A 312 -22.69 23.04 12.56
CA LEU A 312 -23.51 21.83 12.48
C LEU A 312 -22.73 20.60 12.98
N ALA A 313 -21.46 20.44 12.59
CA ALA A 313 -20.63 19.33 13.06
C ALA A 313 -20.46 19.37 14.59
N GLU A 314 -20.22 20.54 15.18
CA GLU A 314 -20.16 20.75 16.63
C GLU A 314 -21.49 20.43 17.32
N THR A 315 -22.62 20.86 16.73
CA THR A 315 -23.95 20.55 17.25
C THR A 315 -24.23 19.05 17.21
N LEU A 316 -23.85 18.36 16.12
CA LEU A 316 -24.01 16.92 15.98
C LEU A 316 -23.14 16.16 17.00
N ALA A 317 -21.90 16.60 17.23
CA ALA A 317 -21.04 16.01 18.25
C ALA A 317 -21.66 16.10 19.65
N ALA A 318 -22.17 17.30 20.01
CA ALA A 318 -22.85 17.52 21.28
C ALA A 318 -24.12 16.65 21.44
N LEU A 319 -24.94 16.55 20.39
CA LEU A 319 -26.13 15.69 20.40
C LEU A 319 -25.80 14.21 20.52
N ARG A 320 -24.65 13.78 20.02
CA ARG A 320 -24.14 12.40 20.09
C ARG A 320 -23.33 12.13 21.35
N GLY A 321 -23.17 13.11 22.24
CA GLY A 321 -22.38 12.99 23.47
C GLY A 321 -20.87 12.82 23.21
N ARG A 322 -20.38 13.24 22.04
CA ARG A 322 -18.96 13.15 21.67
C ARG A 322 -18.17 14.35 22.21
N PRO A 323 -16.89 14.17 22.57
CA PRO A 323 -16.06 15.26 23.04
C PRO A 323 -15.72 16.28 21.94
N LEU A 324 -15.53 15.81 20.70
CA LEU A 324 -15.18 16.63 19.54
C LEU A 324 -15.84 16.07 18.27
N PRO A 325 -16.05 16.90 17.22
CA PRO A 325 -16.56 16.42 15.94
C PRO A 325 -15.55 15.51 15.23
N GLY A 326 -15.95 14.27 14.94
CA GLY A 326 -15.15 13.34 14.16
C GLY A 326 -15.53 13.32 12.68
N LEU A 327 -15.08 12.28 11.97
CA LEU A 327 -15.38 12.12 10.55
C LEU A 327 -16.89 11.99 10.27
N GLY A 328 -17.64 11.32 11.15
CA GLY A 328 -19.09 11.14 11.02
C GLY A 328 -19.84 12.47 11.03
N GLU A 329 -19.61 13.31 12.05
CA GLU A 329 -20.28 14.61 12.19
C GLU A 329 -19.91 15.56 11.06
N THR A 330 -18.63 15.58 10.65
CA THR A 330 -18.18 16.43 9.55
C THR A 330 -18.76 15.97 8.21
N THR A 331 -18.85 14.65 7.98
CA THR A 331 -19.48 14.09 6.77
C THR A 331 -20.96 14.43 6.69
N ASP A 332 -21.70 14.30 7.81
CA ASP A 332 -23.12 14.66 7.86
C ASP A 332 -23.33 16.17 7.66
N ALA A 333 -22.45 17.00 8.24
CA ALA A 333 -22.50 18.44 8.03
C ALA A 333 -22.21 18.83 6.57
N VAL A 334 -21.22 18.20 5.93
CA VAL A 334 -20.93 18.38 4.49
C VAL A 334 -22.14 17.96 3.66
N ARG A 335 -22.75 16.81 3.98
CA ARG A 335 -23.94 16.31 3.27
C ARG A 335 -25.07 17.34 3.32
N ALA A 336 -25.39 17.84 4.52
CA ALA A 336 -26.50 18.76 4.72
C ALA A 336 -26.25 20.15 4.13
N VAL A 337 -25.05 20.71 4.35
CA VAL A 337 -24.76 22.13 4.08
C VAL A 337 -24.12 22.35 2.72
N MET A 338 -23.18 21.49 2.31
CA MET A 338 -22.39 21.70 1.07
C MET A 338 -22.87 20.86 -0.11
N CYS A 339 -23.63 19.80 0.16
CA CYS A 339 -24.09 18.84 -0.83
C CYS A 339 -25.61 18.81 -1.02
N GLU A 340 -26.35 19.70 -0.35
CA GLU A 340 -27.82 19.81 -0.44
C GLU A 340 -28.54 18.47 -0.16
N GLY A 341 -27.99 17.65 0.73
CA GLY A 341 -28.50 16.32 1.09
C GLY A 341 -28.09 15.18 0.14
N SER A 342 -27.41 15.47 -0.97
CA SER A 342 -27.07 14.51 -2.02
C SER A 342 -25.82 13.69 -1.70
N ASP A 343 -25.92 12.37 -1.89
CA ASP A 343 -24.79 11.45 -1.72
C ASP A 343 -23.81 11.46 -2.92
N VAL A 344 -24.20 12.03 -4.07
CA VAL A 344 -23.36 12.08 -5.27
C VAL A 344 -22.11 12.97 -5.09
N PRO A 345 -22.22 14.27 -4.74
CA PRO A 345 -21.05 15.09 -4.42
C PRO A 345 -20.34 14.61 -3.15
N LEU A 346 -21.07 13.99 -2.21
CA LEU A 346 -20.46 13.41 -1.01
C LEU A 346 -19.55 12.22 -1.34
N ALA A 347 -19.92 11.38 -2.31
CA ALA A 347 -19.11 10.26 -2.77
C ALA A 347 -17.75 10.73 -3.30
N LEU A 348 -17.70 11.86 -3.99
CA LEU A 348 -16.45 12.48 -4.42
C LEU A 348 -15.59 12.90 -3.21
N VAL A 349 -16.18 13.52 -2.19
CA VAL A 349 -15.46 13.91 -0.96
C VAL A 349 -14.91 12.67 -0.25
N ARG A 350 -15.70 11.61 -0.15
CA ARG A 350 -15.26 10.33 0.41
C ARG A 350 -14.07 9.76 -0.36
N ASP A 351 -14.18 9.71 -1.69
CA ASP A 351 -13.15 9.15 -2.56
C ASP A 351 -11.84 9.96 -2.53
N ARG A 352 -11.92 11.28 -2.75
CA ARG A 352 -10.76 12.16 -2.95
C ARG A 352 -10.14 12.71 -1.67
N LEU A 353 -10.88 12.78 -0.56
CA LEU A 353 -10.40 13.35 0.70
C LEU A 353 -10.40 12.37 1.87
N VAL A 354 -11.49 11.64 2.09
CA VAL A 354 -11.58 10.72 3.25
C VAL A 354 -10.62 9.54 3.07
N VAL A 355 -10.66 8.90 1.91
CA VAL A 355 -9.65 7.92 1.50
C VAL A 355 -8.42 8.67 0.98
N GLY A 356 -8.58 9.37 -0.14
CA GLY A 356 -7.53 10.18 -0.74
C GLY A 356 -6.63 9.42 -1.72
N ASP A 357 -6.00 10.19 -2.60
CA ASP A 357 -5.17 9.69 -3.72
C ASP A 357 -3.67 9.93 -3.51
N VAL A 358 -3.23 10.01 -2.25
CA VAL A 358 -1.82 10.22 -1.93
C VAL A 358 -1.03 8.95 -2.27
N LEU A 359 0.03 9.13 -3.06
CA LEU A 359 1.07 8.13 -3.35
C LEU A 359 2.37 8.60 -2.69
N GLY A 360 3.02 7.74 -1.92
CA GLY A 360 4.30 8.07 -1.32
C GLY A 360 5.46 8.09 -2.33
N GLU A 361 6.62 8.46 -1.84
CA GLU A 361 7.86 8.55 -2.63
C GLU A 361 8.98 7.83 -1.86
N VAL A 362 9.82 7.09 -2.60
CA VAL A 362 11.00 6.41 -2.05
C VAL A 362 12.26 6.94 -2.72
N PRO A 363 13.39 7.07 -2.00
CA PRO A 363 14.64 7.55 -2.57
C PRO A 363 15.16 6.67 -3.70
N ALA A 364 15.90 7.26 -4.64
CA ALA A 364 16.53 6.52 -5.74
C ALA A 364 17.63 5.54 -5.25
N ALA A 365 18.14 5.73 -4.04
CA ALA A 365 19.10 4.86 -3.39
C ALA A 365 18.49 3.58 -2.81
N ALA A 366 17.16 3.50 -2.70
CA ALA A 366 16.48 2.32 -2.19
C ALA A 366 16.82 1.09 -3.08
N PRO A 367 17.09 -0.09 -2.49
CA PRO A 367 17.33 -1.31 -3.25
C PRO A 367 16.17 -1.59 -4.22
N ALA A 368 16.46 -1.89 -5.47
CA ALA A 368 15.42 -2.19 -6.44
C ALA A 368 15.93 -3.19 -7.47
N VAL A 369 15.05 -4.08 -7.92
CA VAL A 369 15.36 -4.99 -9.02
C VAL A 369 15.77 -4.19 -10.27
N PRO A 370 16.66 -4.71 -11.13
CA PRO A 370 17.15 -3.98 -12.31
C PRO A 370 16.02 -3.44 -13.20
N LEU A 371 14.96 -4.23 -13.41
CA LEU A 371 13.81 -3.83 -14.22
C LEU A 371 13.06 -2.62 -13.65
N GLN A 372 12.93 -2.52 -12.32
CA GLN A 372 12.33 -1.36 -11.65
C GLN A 372 13.18 -0.10 -11.87
N ARG A 373 14.51 -0.22 -11.79
CA ARG A 373 15.43 0.91 -12.05
C ARG A 373 15.32 1.40 -13.49
N ASP A 374 15.21 0.47 -14.44
CA ASP A 374 15.00 0.80 -15.86
C ASP A 374 13.65 1.51 -16.08
N LEU A 375 12.56 0.98 -15.49
CA LEU A 375 11.24 1.60 -15.55
C LEU A 375 11.25 3.03 -14.98
N THR A 376 11.82 3.24 -13.79
CA THR A 376 11.93 4.58 -13.18
C THR A 376 12.72 5.56 -14.06
N ARG A 377 13.78 5.09 -14.72
CA ARG A 377 14.57 5.91 -15.67
C ARG A 377 13.72 6.32 -16.87
N ILE A 378 12.93 5.40 -17.44
CA ILE A 378 12.04 5.69 -18.58
C ILE A 378 10.92 6.64 -18.15
N GLN A 379 10.30 6.44 -16.98
CA GLN A 379 9.26 7.31 -16.42
C GLN A 379 9.73 8.76 -16.29
N ARG A 380 10.95 8.97 -15.75
CA ARG A 380 11.57 10.30 -15.64
C ARG A 380 11.83 10.92 -17.01
N ARG A 381 12.39 10.17 -17.96
CA ARG A 381 12.67 10.63 -19.33
C ARG A 381 11.38 11.08 -20.05
N LEU A 382 10.31 10.29 -19.93
CA LEU A 382 9.02 10.55 -20.58
C LEU A 382 8.12 11.52 -19.82
N ARG A 383 8.55 11.97 -18.63
CA ARG A 383 7.76 12.79 -17.70
C ARG A 383 6.38 12.17 -17.42
N LEU A 384 6.36 10.86 -17.29
CA LEU A 384 5.16 10.09 -16.99
C LEU A 384 5.24 9.64 -15.53
N LYS A 385 4.67 10.43 -14.62
CA LYS A 385 4.72 10.18 -13.18
C LYS A 385 3.65 9.12 -12.81
N PRO A 386 4.00 8.12 -11.99
CA PRO A 386 2.99 7.28 -11.33
C PRO A 386 2.10 8.11 -10.40
N GLU A 387 0.80 7.87 -10.45
CA GLU A 387 -0.20 8.58 -9.65
C GLU A 387 -1.21 7.55 -9.12
N ALA A 388 -1.63 7.66 -7.86
CA ALA A 388 -2.63 6.75 -7.29
C ALA A 388 -4.06 7.04 -7.78
N GLY A 389 -4.34 8.31 -8.07
CA GLY A 389 -5.60 8.73 -8.67
C GLY A 389 -5.69 8.33 -10.15
N GLU A 390 -6.92 8.09 -10.62
CA GLU A 390 -7.14 7.83 -12.05
C GLU A 390 -6.87 9.11 -12.86
N ARG A 391 -6.07 8.95 -13.91
CA ARG A 391 -5.73 10.02 -14.85
C ARG A 391 -5.98 9.58 -16.29
N GLU A 392 -6.80 10.33 -17.00
CA GLU A 392 -6.97 10.16 -18.45
C GLU A 392 -5.79 10.84 -19.19
N LEU A 393 -5.15 10.11 -20.10
CA LEU A 393 -4.03 10.55 -20.90
C LEU A 393 -4.36 10.34 -22.37
N GLU A 394 -4.49 11.44 -23.11
CA GLU A 394 -4.59 11.41 -24.57
C GLU A 394 -3.21 11.58 -25.21
N LEU A 395 -2.85 10.65 -26.10
CA LEU A 395 -1.57 10.60 -26.80
C LEU A 395 -1.78 10.87 -28.28
N ASP A 396 -1.01 11.79 -28.85
CA ASP A 396 -0.93 11.99 -30.31
C ASP A 396 0.29 11.26 -30.85
N LEU A 397 0.08 10.12 -31.52
CA LEU A 397 1.14 9.22 -31.97
C LEU A 397 2.08 9.82 -33.03
N ARG A 398 1.74 10.99 -33.59
CA ARG A 398 2.63 11.75 -34.49
C ARG A 398 3.74 12.48 -33.73
N LYS A 399 3.57 12.67 -32.42
CA LYS A 399 4.59 13.24 -31.54
C LYS A 399 5.43 12.11 -30.98
N GLU A 400 6.74 12.17 -31.16
CA GLU A 400 7.68 11.13 -30.74
C GLU A 400 7.55 10.77 -29.26
N THR A 401 7.47 11.78 -28.37
CA THR A 401 7.28 11.55 -26.92
C THR A 401 6.00 10.80 -26.59
N ASP A 402 4.89 11.11 -27.26
CA ASP A 402 3.60 10.46 -27.02
C ASP A 402 3.57 9.05 -27.60
N ALA A 403 4.21 8.83 -28.76
CA ALA A 403 4.43 7.49 -29.30
C ALA A 403 5.30 6.64 -28.36
N GLU A 404 6.35 7.20 -27.75
CA GLU A 404 7.16 6.49 -26.75
C GLU A 404 6.36 6.16 -25.49
N ARG A 405 5.49 7.06 -25.01
CA ARG A 405 4.58 6.79 -23.89
C ARG A 405 3.63 5.63 -24.19
N GLY A 406 3.01 5.63 -25.38
CA GLY A 406 2.13 4.53 -25.81
C GLY A 406 2.90 3.20 -25.88
N ARG A 407 4.10 3.19 -26.48
CA ARG A 407 4.97 2.00 -26.54
C ARG A 407 5.31 1.46 -25.15
N LEU A 408 5.66 2.33 -24.20
CA LEU A 408 5.92 1.93 -22.81
C LEU A 408 4.69 1.24 -22.19
N LEU A 409 3.51 1.84 -22.30
CA LEU A 409 2.28 1.30 -21.72
C LEU A 409 1.92 -0.07 -22.33
N HIS A 410 2.08 -0.25 -23.65
CA HIS A 410 1.89 -1.55 -24.29
C HIS A 410 2.90 -2.60 -23.84
N ARG A 411 4.18 -2.24 -23.68
CA ARG A 411 5.22 -3.15 -23.16
C ARG A 411 4.91 -3.61 -21.73
N LEU A 412 4.48 -2.67 -20.87
CA LEU A 412 4.10 -3.00 -19.50
C LEU A 412 2.89 -3.93 -19.46
N ARG A 413 1.89 -3.72 -20.33
CA ARG A 413 0.75 -4.64 -20.45
C ARG A 413 1.16 -6.05 -20.90
N LEU A 414 2.09 -6.19 -21.83
CA LEU A 414 2.65 -7.49 -22.22
C LEU A 414 3.32 -8.20 -21.04
N LEU A 415 3.95 -7.44 -20.15
CA LEU A 415 4.56 -7.95 -18.92
C LEU A 415 3.56 -8.21 -17.79
N GLY A 416 2.25 -7.97 -18.00
CA GLY A 416 1.22 -8.09 -16.96
C GLY A 416 1.23 -6.94 -15.95
N ILE A 417 1.93 -5.84 -16.24
CA ILE A 417 2.00 -4.63 -15.40
C ILE A 417 0.93 -3.64 -15.88
N GLY A 418 -0.26 -3.72 -15.27
CA GLY A 418 -1.44 -2.93 -15.61
C GLY A 418 -1.42 -1.46 -15.15
N TRP A 419 -0.35 -0.71 -15.45
CA TRP A 419 -0.30 0.73 -15.11
C TRP A 419 -1.27 1.59 -15.94
N GLY A 420 -1.58 1.15 -17.17
CA GLY A 420 -2.50 1.85 -18.05
C GLY A 420 -3.45 0.91 -18.78
N GLU A 421 -4.71 1.30 -18.87
CA GLU A 421 -5.73 0.64 -19.68
C GLU A 421 -6.15 1.54 -20.85
N PRO A 422 -6.28 1.01 -22.08
CA PRO A 422 -6.86 1.77 -23.17
C PRO A 422 -8.31 2.14 -22.86
N ALA A 423 -8.66 3.38 -23.13
CA ALA A 423 -10.03 3.88 -23.05
C ALA A 423 -10.53 4.25 -24.45
N ALA A 424 -11.86 4.25 -24.61
CA ALA A 424 -12.47 4.70 -25.84
C ALA A 424 -12.17 6.19 -26.07
N ALA A 425 -11.74 6.54 -27.29
CA ALA A 425 -11.44 7.92 -27.64
C ALA A 425 -12.70 8.80 -27.54
N ARG A 426 -12.59 9.94 -26.84
CA ARG A 426 -13.64 10.95 -26.79
C ARG A 426 -13.64 11.75 -28.10
N GLY A 427 -14.37 11.25 -29.10
CA GLY A 427 -14.60 11.95 -30.35
C GLY A 427 -13.45 11.86 -31.36
N GLY A 428 -13.61 10.99 -32.35
CA GLY A 428 -12.77 10.90 -33.54
C GLY A 428 -12.52 9.45 -33.97
N THR A 429 -12.58 9.19 -35.27
CA THR A 429 -12.29 7.87 -35.89
C THR A 429 -10.82 7.71 -36.31
N GLY A 430 -9.96 8.64 -35.89
CA GLY A 430 -8.55 8.73 -36.31
C GLY A 430 -7.66 7.74 -35.56
N THR A 431 -6.84 6.98 -36.29
CA THR A 431 -5.90 5.97 -35.76
C THR A 431 -4.63 6.56 -35.14
N PHE A 432 -4.49 7.89 -35.15
CA PHE A 432 -3.33 8.61 -34.61
C PHE A 432 -3.49 9.06 -33.15
N ARG A 433 -4.66 8.84 -32.54
CA ARG A 433 -4.91 9.16 -31.13
C ARG A 433 -5.14 7.90 -30.31
N GLU A 434 -4.54 7.87 -29.13
CA GLU A 434 -4.80 6.86 -28.11
C GLU A 434 -5.21 7.53 -26.81
N THR A 435 -6.28 7.03 -26.20
CA THR A 435 -6.70 7.46 -24.87
C THR A 435 -6.40 6.34 -23.89
N TRP A 436 -5.78 6.68 -22.78
CA TRP A 436 -5.37 5.77 -21.73
C TRP A 436 -5.93 6.24 -20.39
N ARG A 437 -6.40 5.32 -19.56
CA ARG A 437 -6.62 5.56 -18.13
C ARG A 437 -5.45 4.99 -17.37
N LEU A 438 -4.72 5.87 -16.67
CA LEU A 438 -3.56 5.51 -15.88
C LEU A 438 -3.90 5.49 -14.41
N ARG A 439 -3.42 4.47 -13.71
CA ARG A 439 -3.49 4.35 -12.26
C ARG A 439 -2.35 3.47 -11.76
N TRP A 440 -1.58 3.98 -10.81
CA TRP A 440 -0.52 3.20 -10.18
C TRP A 440 -1.01 2.57 -8.89
N GLU A 441 -0.84 1.25 -8.78
CA GLU A 441 -1.11 0.50 -7.56
C GLU A 441 0.18 -0.14 -7.03
N PRO A 442 0.38 -0.24 -5.70
CA PRO A 442 1.61 -0.79 -5.14
C PRO A 442 1.96 -2.21 -5.61
N GLU A 443 0.96 -3.04 -5.89
CA GLU A 443 1.10 -4.40 -6.42
C GLU A 443 1.82 -4.41 -7.78
N LEU A 444 1.76 -3.31 -8.54
CA LEU A 444 2.54 -3.18 -9.77
C LEU A 444 4.05 -3.24 -9.50
N SER A 445 4.52 -2.88 -8.30
CA SER A 445 5.93 -3.05 -7.92
C SER A 445 6.31 -4.53 -7.82
N VAL A 446 5.41 -5.38 -7.34
CA VAL A 446 5.60 -6.85 -7.33
C VAL A 446 5.53 -7.40 -8.74
N ARG A 447 4.58 -6.94 -9.56
CA ARG A 447 4.52 -7.33 -10.98
C ARG A 447 5.79 -6.96 -11.74
N VAL A 448 6.41 -5.81 -11.42
CA VAL A 448 7.72 -5.43 -11.97
C VAL A 448 8.83 -6.38 -11.48
N ALA A 449 8.82 -6.79 -10.22
CA ALA A 449 9.78 -7.78 -9.71
C ALA A 449 9.63 -9.15 -10.37
N GLU A 450 8.40 -9.66 -10.50
CA GLU A 450 8.07 -10.89 -11.22
C GLU A 450 8.51 -10.83 -12.68
N ALA A 451 8.23 -9.70 -13.36
CA ALA A 451 8.61 -9.49 -14.76
C ALA A 451 10.14 -9.47 -14.96
N GLY A 452 10.93 -9.31 -13.90
CA GLY A 452 12.38 -9.34 -13.94
C GLY A 452 12.96 -10.68 -14.44
N ILE A 453 12.20 -11.79 -14.36
CA ILE A 453 12.62 -13.09 -14.91
C ILE A 453 12.83 -13.03 -16.43
N TRP A 454 12.11 -12.14 -17.12
CA TRP A 454 12.17 -11.99 -18.58
C TRP A 454 13.31 -11.07 -19.03
N GLY A 455 13.84 -10.23 -18.14
CA GLY A 455 14.96 -9.34 -18.47
C GLY A 455 15.14 -8.18 -17.50
N THR A 456 16.29 -7.50 -17.64
CA THR A 456 16.68 -6.37 -16.78
C THR A 456 16.20 -5.01 -17.27
N THR A 457 15.64 -4.93 -18.49
CA THR A 457 15.07 -3.71 -19.07
C THR A 457 13.66 -3.99 -19.58
N VAL A 458 12.80 -2.96 -19.63
CA VAL A 458 11.40 -3.10 -20.05
C VAL A 458 11.29 -3.61 -21.49
N LEU A 459 12.20 -3.15 -22.36
CA LEU A 459 12.25 -3.62 -23.75
C LEU A 459 12.63 -5.10 -23.82
N ALA A 460 13.76 -5.50 -23.22
CA ALA A 460 14.24 -6.88 -23.29
C ALA A 460 13.25 -7.86 -22.64
N ALA A 461 12.69 -7.49 -21.48
CA ALA A 461 11.70 -8.29 -20.79
C ALA A 461 10.43 -8.48 -21.65
N ALA A 462 9.91 -7.41 -22.26
CA ALA A 462 8.71 -7.50 -23.10
C ALA A 462 8.96 -8.33 -24.36
N THR A 463 10.16 -8.22 -24.98
CA THR A 463 10.57 -9.06 -26.12
C THR A 463 10.59 -10.54 -25.72
N ALA A 464 11.32 -10.91 -24.67
CA ALA A 464 11.45 -12.30 -24.24
C ALA A 464 10.09 -12.90 -23.81
N LYS A 465 9.25 -12.11 -23.14
CA LYS A 465 7.88 -12.51 -22.78
C LYS A 465 7.04 -12.79 -24.03
N ALA A 466 7.08 -11.91 -25.01
CA ALA A 466 6.31 -12.08 -26.25
C ALA A 466 6.77 -13.32 -27.04
N GLU A 467 8.08 -13.58 -27.10
CA GLU A 467 8.58 -14.81 -27.75
C GLU A 467 8.09 -16.08 -27.04
N ALA A 468 8.16 -16.10 -25.71
CA ALA A 468 7.68 -17.23 -24.92
C ALA A 468 6.17 -17.44 -25.06
N ASP A 469 5.39 -16.36 -25.06
CA ASP A 469 3.93 -16.42 -25.26
C ASP A 469 3.57 -16.91 -26.65
N ALA A 470 4.34 -16.55 -27.69
CA ALA A 470 4.11 -17.05 -29.04
C ALA A 470 4.28 -18.58 -29.11
N VAL A 471 5.33 -19.09 -28.46
CA VAL A 471 5.60 -20.53 -28.36
C VAL A 471 4.50 -21.24 -27.58
N GLY A 472 4.04 -20.65 -26.47
CA GLY A 472 3.01 -21.21 -25.59
C GLY A 472 1.56 -21.10 -26.09
N ALA A 473 1.29 -20.18 -27.02
CA ALA A 473 -0.05 -19.96 -27.57
C ALA A 473 -0.61 -21.25 -28.19
N ARG A 474 -1.90 -21.51 -27.98
CA ARG A 474 -2.58 -22.74 -28.43
C ARG A 474 -3.48 -22.50 -29.62
N GLY A 475 -3.93 -21.26 -29.84
CA GLY A 475 -4.84 -20.90 -30.92
C GLY A 475 -4.29 -19.83 -31.86
N LEU A 476 -4.80 -19.80 -33.09
CA LEU A 476 -4.45 -18.77 -34.07
C LEU A 476 -4.77 -17.35 -33.56
N ALA A 477 -5.96 -17.17 -32.97
CA ALA A 477 -6.41 -15.88 -32.43
C ALA A 477 -5.47 -15.32 -31.34
N GLU A 478 -4.88 -16.19 -30.50
CA GLU A 478 -3.92 -15.78 -29.47
C GLU A 478 -2.64 -15.24 -30.09
N VAL A 479 -2.09 -15.92 -31.11
CA VAL A 479 -0.89 -15.48 -31.82
C VAL A 479 -1.13 -14.19 -32.60
N THR A 480 -2.30 -14.06 -33.23
CA THR A 480 -2.66 -12.83 -33.93
C THR A 480 -2.80 -11.64 -32.98
N GLY A 481 -3.45 -11.83 -31.83
CA GLY A 481 -3.52 -10.80 -30.79
C GLY A 481 -2.13 -10.42 -30.26
N LEU A 482 -1.25 -11.40 -30.10
CA LEU A 482 0.14 -11.16 -29.70
C LEU A 482 0.93 -10.40 -30.76
N ALA A 483 0.73 -10.69 -32.06
CA ALA A 483 1.34 -9.94 -33.15
C ALA A 483 0.89 -8.46 -33.13
N GLU A 484 -0.41 -8.22 -32.94
CA GLU A 484 -0.96 -6.86 -32.76
C GLU A 484 -0.29 -6.17 -31.57
N HIS A 485 -0.17 -6.85 -30.43
CA HIS A 485 0.49 -6.29 -29.25
C HIS A 485 1.99 -6.02 -29.47
N CYS A 486 2.71 -6.86 -30.21
CA CYS A 486 4.13 -6.66 -30.53
C CYS A 486 4.36 -5.41 -31.41
N LEU A 487 3.48 -5.18 -32.38
CA LEU A 487 3.48 -3.95 -33.18
C LEU A 487 3.20 -2.72 -32.32
N LEU A 488 2.18 -2.81 -31.46
CA LEU A 488 1.81 -1.72 -30.55
C LEU A 488 2.90 -1.41 -29.51
N ALA A 489 3.64 -2.43 -29.07
CA ALA A 489 4.77 -2.31 -28.16
C ALA A 489 6.10 -1.98 -28.87
N ALA A 490 6.12 -1.92 -30.21
CA ALA A 490 7.33 -1.77 -31.03
C ALA A 490 8.45 -2.74 -30.60
N LEU A 491 8.19 -4.04 -30.78
CA LEU A 491 9.09 -5.15 -30.46
C LEU A 491 9.60 -5.84 -31.76
N PRO A 492 10.55 -5.22 -32.49
CA PRO A 492 10.99 -5.74 -33.78
C PRO A 492 11.73 -7.08 -33.69
N GLU A 493 12.36 -7.38 -32.55
CA GLU A 493 13.09 -8.63 -32.34
C GLU A 493 12.16 -9.83 -32.09
N ALA A 494 11.02 -9.63 -31.41
CA ALA A 494 10.04 -10.69 -31.17
C ALA A 494 9.18 -10.98 -32.40
N LEU A 495 8.97 -9.98 -33.28
CA LEU A 495 8.02 -10.06 -34.39
C LEU A 495 8.33 -11.20 -35.38
N PRO A 496 9.59 -11.47 -35.81
CA PRO A 496 9.90 -12.62 -36.66
C PRO A 496 9.48 -13.96 -36.07
N THR A 497 9.69 -14.18 -34.76
CA THR A 497 9.31 -15.40 -34.06
C THR A 497 7.79 -15.56 -34.01
N VAL A 498 7.07 -14.49 -33.67
CA VAL A 498 5.60 -14.46 -33.62
C VAL A 498 5.01 -14.71 -35.01
N MET A 499 5.54 -14.06 -36.05
CA MET A 499 5.05 -14.18 -37.42
C MET A 499 5.29 -15.58 -37.98
N ARG A 500 6.45 -16.19 -37.73
CA ARG A 500 6.71 -17.58 -38.14
C ARG A 500 5.67 -18.52 -37.52
N ILE A 501 5.41 -18.40 -36.23
CA ILE A 501 4.43 -19.23 -35.52
C ILE A 501 3.00 -18.97 -36.02
N LEU A 502 2.68 -17.72 -36.36
CA LEU A 502 1.39 -17.34 -36.95
C LEU A 502 1.20 -18.04 -38.30
N THR A 503 2.20 -17.98 -39.19
CA THR A 503 2.16 -18.63 -40.50
C THR A 503 2.08 -20.15 -40.38
N ASP A 504 2.89 -20.75 -39.49
CA ASP A 504 2.88 -22.20 -39.25
C ASP A 504 1.50 -22.68 -38.79
N ARG A 505 0.80 -21.90 -37.94
CA ARG A 505 -0.55 -22.25 -37.45
C ARG A 505 -1.63 -21.97 -38.48
N ALA A 506 -1.58 -20.84 -39.19
CA ALA A 506 -2.54 -20.52 -40.24
C ALA A 506 -2.54 -21.57 -41.36
N ALA A 507 -1.38 -22.17 -41.66
CA ALA A 507 -1.26 -23.26 -42.63
C ALA A 507 -1.89 -24.58 -42.16
N LEU A 508 -2.06 -24.77 -40.85
CA LEU A 508 -2.60 -26.00 -40.25
C LEU A 508 -4.05 -25.86 -39.78
N ASP A 509 -4.56 -24.64 -39.63
CA ASP A 509 -5.90 -24.36 -39.12
C ASP A 509 -6.93 -24.31 -40.27
N THR A 510 -7.77 -25.33 -40.36
CA THR A 510 -8.86 -25.43 -41.34
C THR A 510 -10.21 -25.00 -40.77
N ASP A 511 -10.27 -24.55 -39.51
CA ASP A 511 -11.52 -24.15 -38.84
C ASP A 511 -11.85 -22.68 -39.13
N VAL A 512 -12.89 -22.47 -39.92
CA VAL A 512 -13.40 -21.13 -40.31
C VAL A 512 -13.71 -20.25 -39.08
N GLY A 513 -14.09 -20.83 -37.94
CA GLY A 513 -14.35 -20.12 -36.69
C GLY A 513 -13.08 -19.51 -36.09
N HIS A 514 -11.96 -20.22 -36.11
CA HIS A 514 -10.68 -19.71 -35.62
C HIS A 514 -10.12 -18.62 -36.54
N LEU A 515 -10.27 -18.78 -37.86
CA LEU A 515 -9.88 -17.78 -38.84
C LEU A 515 -10.69 -16.47 -38.68
N ALA A 516 -12.01 -16.60 -38.47
CA ALA A 516 -12.88 -15.44 -38.22
C ALA A 516 -12.53 -14.69 -36.93
N GLN A 517 -12.04 -15.39 -35.90
CA GLN A 517 -11.60 -14.77 -34.63
C GLN A 517 -10.26 -14.02 -34.77
N ALA A 518 -9.39 -14.43 -35.69
CA ALA A 518 -8.10 -13.78 -35.94
C ALA A 518 -8.24 -12.48 -36.77
N LEU A 519 -9.23 -12.41 -37.66
CA LEU A 519 -9.38 -11.33 -38.64
C LEU A 519 -9.44 -9.90 -38.02
N PRO A 520 -10.16 -9.62 -36.91
CA PRO A 520 -10.22 -8.28 -36.32
C PRO A 520 -8.86 -7.73 -35.90
N ALA A 521 -7.99 -8.58 -35.35
CA ALA A 521 -6.65 -8.19 -34.91
C ALA A 521 -5.71 -7.92 -36.09
N LEU A 522 -5.80 -8.70 -37.18
CA LEU A 522 -5.06 -8.44 -38.42
C LEU A 522 -5.47 -7.11 -39.06
N VAL A 523 -6.77 -6.85 -39.17
CA VAL A 523 -7.29 -5.61 -39.77
C VAL A 523 -6.87 -4.38 -38.96
N ARG A 524 -6.91 -4.45 -37.62
CA ARG A 524 -6.40 -3.38 -36.76
C ARG A 524 -4.89 -3.19 -36.96
N SER A 525 -4.11 -4.27 -36.93
CA SER A 525 -2.67 -4.23 -37.12
C SER A 525 -2.25 -3.54 -38.43
N LEU A 526 -2.94 -3.86 -39.54
CA LEU A 526 -2.74 -3.22 -40.84
C LEU A 526 -3.09 -1.72 -40.83
N ARG A 527 -4.14 -1.33 -40.10
CA ARG A 527 -4.58 0.06 -39.98
C ARG A 527 -3.65 0.92 -39.11
N TYR A 528 -2.97 0.33 -38.13
CA TYR A 528 -2.04 1.02 -37.23
C TYR A 528 -0.59 1.04 -37.75
N GLY A 529 -0.22 0.14 -38.68
CA GLY A 529 1.14 0.06 -39.25
C GLY A 529 1.60 1.34 -39.94
N ASP A 530 0.71 1.99 -40.71
CA ASP A 530 0.99 3.23 -41.45
C ASP A 530 1.32 4.43 -40.54
N VAL A 531 0.65 4.52 -39.39
CA VAL A 531 0.86 5.63 -38.42
C VAL A 531 2.17 5.46 -37.63
N ARG A 532 2.63 4.22 -37.45
CA ARG A 532 3.76 3.89 -36.57
C ARG A 532 5.04 3.53 -37.33
N GLY A 533 5.01 3.57 -38.66
CA GLY A 533 6.17 3.29 -39.53
C GLY A 533 6.69 1.86 -39.43
N THR A 534 5.81 0.90 -39.11
CA THR A 534 6.19 -0.52 -38.95
C THR A 534 5.85 -1.30 -40.22
N ASP A 535 6.78 -2.14 -40.70
CA ASP A 535 6.56 -2.97 -41.88
C ASP A 535 5.47 -4.02 -41.59
N THR A 536 4.34 -3.89 -42.29
CA THR A 536 3.16 -4.76 -42.16
C THR A 536 2.98 -5.70 -43.34
N ALA A 537 3.94 -5.77 -44.27
CA ALA A 537 3.84 -6.59 -45.47
C ALA A 537 3.54 -8.07 -45.16
N ALA A 538 4.23 -8.64 -44.17
CA ALA A 538 4.02 -10.03 -43.73
C ALA A 538 2.62 -10.26 -43.11
N LEU A 539 2.03 -9.26 -42.44
CA LEU A 539 0.66 -9.36 -41.91
C LEU A 539 -0.39 -9.22 -43.01
N ALA A 540 -0.10 -8.45 -44.06
CA ALA A 540 -0.97 -8.31 -45.22
C ALA A 540 -1.03 -9.62 -46.02
N GLU A 541 0.10 -10.31 -46.18
CA GLU A 541 0.15 -11.63 -46.83
C GLU A 541 -0.65 -12.68 -46.05
N VAL A 542 -0.53 -12.71 -44.72
CA VAL A 542 -1.33 -13.63 -43.89
C VAL A 542 -2.83 -13.29 -43.95
N ALA A 543 -3.20 -12.01 -43.86
CA ALA A 543 -4.60 -11.60 -44.01
C ALA A 543 -5.19 -11.94 -45.38
N ALA A 544 -4.40 -11.79 -46.45
CA ALA A 544 -4.81 -12.16 -47.80
C ALA A 544 -4.96 -13.68 -47.97
N GLY A 545 -4.05 -14.47 -47.37
CA GLY A 545 -4.12 -15.93 -47.38
C GLY A 545 -5.29 -16.51 -46.58
N LEU A 546 -5.77 -15.80 -45.55
CA LEU A 546 -6.94 -16.20 -44.75
C LEU A 546 -8.29 -15.77 -45.38
N ALA A 547 -8.28 -14.77 -46.27
CA ALA A 547 -9.47 -14.26 -46.95
C ALA A 547 -9.72 -14.91 -48.32
N ALA A 548 -8.77 -15.70 -48.82
CA ALA A 548 -8.86 -16.52 -50.02
C ALA A 548 -9.44 -17.90 -49.67
#